data_AF-A0A6C0PB63-F1
#
_entry.id   AF-A0A6C0PB63-F1
#
_cell.length_a   1.000
_cell.length_b   1.000
_cell.length_c   1.000
_cell.angle_alpha   90.00
_cell.angle_beta   90.00
_cell.angle_gamma   90.00
#
_symmetry.space_group_name_H-M   'P 1'
#
loop_
_entity.id
_entity.type
_entity.pdbx_description
1 polymer ?
#
loop_
_entity_poly.entity_id
_entity_poly.type
_entity_poly.pdbx_seq_one_letter_code
_entity_poly.pdbx_strand_id
1 'polypeptide(L)'
;MPDLFDFDYTIELTEEVIQESLQGLILHFKASGNSHSVHMKDREFGRIYQAGGESIIVPGLNGKIRMCIPELEKRGHCHRWNGSSSPMLHLNDELRDFQDPEEIAAKFRAAADRCLAAGGDYYTLYSIRTNISIGVSGPGIDKAITREMDRLAVELGFRHYKEKPKALGMRINHINKKNKPIIEAIFEAMKPMKDHREARQFFDSHAFQDPSRYGDGSENFITLMPSVFDCQCLIESDNIKDTAEILAHIGGSWWKPENEGRLIIRTKDDVYDTIMSEPDDDVEDENEYRIYEDDDIDDEAAELEEDHHEADSDVPGPSIPEGIPA
;
A
#
# COMPACT_ATOMS: atom_id res chain seq x y z
N MET A 1 27.91 -2.11 62.02
CA MET A 1 26.86 -3.13 61.85
C MET A 1 26.61 -3.24 60.36
N PRO A 2 26.75 -4.41 59.73
CA PRO A 2 26.32 -4.58 58.36
C PRO A 2 24.79 -4.54 58.31
N ASP A 3 24.25 -3.84 57.33
CA ASP A 3 22.82 -3.62 57.13
C ASP A 3 22.17 -4.97 56.74
N LEU A 4 21.13 -5.39 57.48
CA LEU A 4 20.54 -6.73 57.38
C LEU A 4 19.64 -6.92 56.14
N PHE A 5 19.59 -5.93 55.24
CA PHE A 5 18.66 -5.86 54.11
C PHE A 5 19.31 -5.45 52.78
N ASP A 6 20.63 -5.56 52.64
CA ASP A 6 21.28 -5.45 51.33
C ASP A 6 21.12 -6.78 50.58
N PHE A 7 19.94 -6.99 49.99
CA PHE A 7 19.74 -8.06 49.02
C PHE A 7 20.30 -7.58 47.69
N ASP A 8 21.55 -7.94 47.42
CA ASP A 8 22.15 -7.81 46.09
C ASP A 8 21.47 -8.86 45.19
N TYR A 9 20.31 -8.52 44.61
CA TYR A 9 19.67 -9.32 43.58
C TYR A 9 20.49 -9.22 42.29
N THR A 10 21.66 -9.85 42.28
CA THR A 10 22.39 -10.13 41.04
C THR A 10 21.59 -11.22 40.32
N ILE A 11 20.69 -10.80 39.43
CA ILE A 11 20.05 -11.72 38.50
C ILE A 11 21.17 -12.29 37.63
N GLU A 12 21.47 -13.57 37.83
CA GLU A 12 22.41 -14.30 36.99
C GLU A 12 21.79 -14.45 35.59
N LEU A 13 22.41 -13.81 34.60
CA LEU A 13 21.99 -13.91 33.20
C LEU A 13 22.42 -15.27 32.65
N THR A 14 21.57 -16.28 32.82
CA THR A 14 21.78 -17.60 32.21
C THR A 14 21.57 -17.51 30.69
N GLU A 15 22.14 -18.47 29.95
CA GLU A 15 21.94 -18.55 28.49
C GLU A 15 20.44 -18.68 28.13
N GLU A 16 19.70 -19.45 28.92
CA GLU A 16 18.24 -19.61 28.76
C GLU A 16 17.51 -18.26 28.86
N VAL A 17 17.83 -17.44 29.88
CA VAL A 17 17.22 -16.11 30.08
C VAL A 17 17.55 -15.16 28.92
N ILE A 18 18.76 -15.25 28.37
CA ILE A 18 19.18 -14.43 27.22
C ILE A 18 18.41 -14.83 25.97
N GLN A 19 18.24 -16.13 25.71
CA GLN A 19 17.50 -16.65 24.55
C GLN A 19 16.00 -16.33 24.65
N GLU A 20 15.38 -16.53 25.81
CA GLU A 20 13.98 -16.14 26.05
C GLU A 20 13.78 -14.63 25.84
N SER A 21 14.73 -13.81 26.31
CA SER A 21 14.67 -12.36 26.14
C SER A 21 14.85 -11.93 24.69
N LEU A 22 15.69 -12.64 23.91
CA LEU A 22 15.83 -12.42 22.48
C LEU A 22 14.54 -12.74 21.73
N GLN A 23 13.92 -13.88 22.00
CA GLN A 23 12.63 -14.25 21.39
C GLN A 23 11.53 -13.25 21.76
N GLY A 24 11.45 -12.85 23.03
CA GLY A 24 10.52 -11.82 23.49
C GLY A 24 10.75 -10.46 22.82
N LEU A 25 12.01 -10.10 22.57
CA LEU A 25 12.37 -8.88 21.85
C LEU A 25 11.93 -8.94 20.39
N ILE A 26 12.18 -10.03 19.68
CA ILE A 26 11.75 -10.22 18.28
C ILE A 26 10.23 -10.14 18.17
N LEU A 27 9.50 -10.83 19.06
CA LEU A 27 8.04 -10.79 19.12
C LEU A 27 7.51 -9.37 19.41
N HIS A 28 8.17 -8.63 20.29
CA HIS A 28 7.83 -7.24 20.57
C HIS A 28 7.97 -6.35 19.33
N PHE A 29 9.08 -6.48 18.59
CA PHE A 29 9.33 -5.72 17.37
C PHE A 29 8.25 -6.02 16.31
N LYS A 30 7.94 -7.31 16.07
CA LYS A 30 6.88 -7.73 15.15
C LYS A 30 5.51 -7.18 15.55
N ALA A 31 5.16 -7.32 16.82
CA ALA A 31 3.87 -6.89 17.34
C ALA A 31 3.73 -5.35 17.33
N SER A 32 4.83 -4.60 17.49
CA SER A 32 4.81 -3.13 17.44
C SER A 32 4.51 -2.57 16.04
N GLY A 33 4.57 -3.42 15.00
CA GLY A 33 4.47 -2.97 13.62
C GLY A 33 5.73 -2.32 13.09
N ASN A 34 6.82 -2.38 13.87
CA ASN A 34 8.15 -1.91 13.48
C ASN A 34 9.19 -3.00 13.84
N SER A 35 9.43 -3.88 12.88
CA SER A 35 10.42 -4.96 12.97
C SER A 35 11.87 -4.45 12.98
N HIS A 36 12.10 -3.17 12.69
CA HIS A 36 13.42 -2.56 12.63
C HIS A 36 13.83 -1.87 13.92
N SER A 37 12.96 -1.01 14.48
CA SER A 37 13.30 -0.17 15.63
C SER A 37 12.13 0.06 16.58
N VAL A 38 12.40 0.03 17.88
CA VAL A 38 11.41 0.39 18.90
C VAL A 38 11.99 1.40 19.86
N HIS A 39 11.11 2.15 20.52
CA HIS A 39 11.58 3.10 21.50
C HIS A 39 11.90 2.36 22.80
N MET A 40 13.10 2.55 23.35
CA MET A 40 13.44 1.96 24.66
C MET A 40 12.53 2.45 25.81
N LYS A 41 11.67 3.45 25.61
CA LYS A 41 10.67 3.89 26.61
C LYS A 41 9.30 3.24 26.40
N ASP A 42 9.14 2.34 25.43
CA ASP A 42 7.90 1.60 25.23
C ASP A 42 7.55 0.82 26.50
N ARG A 43 6.39 1.14 27.08
CA ARG A 43 5.98 0.71 28.43
C ARG A 43 5.89 -0.82 28.50
N GLU A 44 6.13 -1.38 29.69
CA GLU A 44 5.99 -2.83 29.97
C GLU A 44 4.58 -3.35 29.71
N PHE A 45 3.57 -2.50 29.90
CA PHE A 45 2.19 -2.82 29.61
C PHE A 45 1.97 -2.73 28.12
N GLY A 46 1.58 -3.86 27.55
CA GLY A 46 1.39 -3.96 26.12
C GLY A 46 0.43 -2.92 25.57
N ARG A 47 0.68 -2.48 24.33
CA ARG A 47 -0.26 -1.58 23.63
C ARG A 47 -1.41 -2.42 23.09
N ILE A 48 -2.64 -2.02 23.39
CA ILE A 48 -3.82 -2.61 22.75
C ILE A 48 -4.07 -1.83 21.47
N TYR A 49 -3.83 -2.45 20.32
CA TYR A 49 -4.27 -1.90 19.04
C TYR A 49 -5.64 -2.46 18.73
N GLN A 50 -6.62 -1.58 18.46
CA GLN A 50 -7.90 -1.98 17.92
C GLN A 50 -7.84 -1.85 16.40
N ALA A 51 -7.86 -3.00 15.71
CA ALA A 51 -8.00 -3.06 14.26
C ALA A 51 -9.18 -3.96 13.92
N GLY A 52 -10.19 -3.44 13.24
CA GLY A 52 -11.32 -4.24 12.75
C GLY A 52 -12.22 -4.87 13.84
N GLY A 53 -12.18 -4.39 15.08
CA GLY A 53 -12.95 -4.95 16.20
C GLY A 53 -12.18 -5.97 17.05
N GLU A 54 -10.96 -6.33 16.65
CA GLU A 54 -10.07 -7.20 17.43
C GLU A 54 -9.03 -6.37 18.20
N SER A 55 -8.74 -6.80 19.42
CA SER A 55 -7.73 -6.19 20.29
C SER A 55 -6.41 -6.96 20.17
N ILE A 56 -5.42 -6.37 19.51
CA ILE A 56 -4.06 -6.91 19.46
C ILE A 56 -3.31 -6.40 20.69
N ILE A 57 -2.98 -7.30 21.62
CA ILE A 57 -2.12 -6.99 22.75
C ILE A 57 -0.67 -7.13 22.28
N VAL A 58 0.02 -6.01 22.10
CA VAL A 58 1.45 -5.97 21.78
C VAL A 58 2.20 -6.04 23.10
N PRO A 59 2.84 -7.16 23.50
CA PRO A 59 3.56 -7.24 24.78
C PRO A 59 4.57 -6.11 24.87
N GLY A 60 4.74 -5.45 26.01
CA GLY A 60 5.75 -4.38 26.15
C GLY A 60 7.19 -4.92 26.27
N LEU A 61 8.19 -4.03 26.23
CA LEU A 61 9.55 -4.35 26.67
C LEU A 61 9.53 -4.59 28.18
N ASN A 62 9.29 -5.83 28.60
CA ASN A 62 9.25 -6.19 30.02
C ASN A 62 10.64 -6.05 30.68
N GLY A 63 10.68 -5.98 32.01
CA GLY A 63 11.91 -5.81 32.79
C GLY A 63 13.00 -6.84 32.46
N LYS A 64 12.64 -8.10 32.17
CA LYS A 64 13.60 -9.16 31.79
C LYS A 64 14.30 -8.86 30.47
N ILE A 65 13.56 -8.48 29.42
CA ILE A 65 14.11 -8.11 28.11
C ILE A 65 15.07 -6.92 28.29
N ARG A 66 14.64 -5.90 29.05
CA ARG A 66 15.45 -4.69 29.30
C ARG A 66 16.79 -4.99 29.97
N MET A 67 16.81 -5.92 30.92
CA MET A 67 18.03 -6.35 31.60
C MET A 67 19.01 -7.07 30.67
N CYS A 68 18.50 -7.79 29.66
CA CYS A 68 19.34 -8.54 28.73
C CYS A 68 19.88 -7.70 27.56
N ILE A 69 19.35 -6.49 27.31
CA ILE A 69 19.77 -5.63 26.18
C ILE A 69 21.30 -5.47 26.07
N PRO A 70 22.08 -5.20 27.14
CA PRO A 70 23.53 -5.06 27.02
C PRO A 70 24.23 -6.31 26.49
N GLU A 71 23.78 -7.49 26.91
CA GLU A 71 24.35 -8.76 26.48
C GLU A 71 23.88 -9.13 25.07
N LEU A 72 22.62 -8.84 24.73
CA LEU A 72 22.09 -8.98 23.36
C LEU A 72 22.85 -8.07 22.37
N GLU A 73 23.21 -6.86 22.78
CA GLU A 73 24.02 -5.93 21.98
C GLU A 73 25.45 -6.44 21.79
N LYS A 74 26.08 -6.94 22.86
CA LYS A 74 27.42 -7.55 22.79
C LYS A 74 27.48 -8.76 21.84
N ARG A 75 26.38 -9.51 21.74
CA ARG A 75 26.21 -10.66 20.84
C ARG A 75 25.78 -10.27 19.41
N GLY A 76 25.59 -8.98 19.14
CA GLY A 76 25.24 -8.48 17.81
C GLY A 76 23.76 -8.68 17.41
N HIS A 77 22.88 -9.01 18.36
CA HIS A 77 21.45 -9.20 18.07
C HIS A 77 20.69 -7.88 17.92
N CYS A 78 21.13 -6.83 18.62
CA CYS A 78 20.52 -5.51 18.57
C CYS A 78 21.55 -4.41 18.78
N HIS A 79 21.20 -3.16 18.45
CA HIS A 79 22.02 -1.99 18.70
C HIS A 79 21.20 -0.85 19.32
N ARG A 80 21.75 -0.16 20.31
CA ARG A 80 21.11 1.02 20.90
C ARG A 80 21.56 2.29 20.18
N TRP A 81 20.60 3.01 19.60
CA TRP A 81 20.82 4.34 19.07
C TRP A 81 20.40 5.40 20.09
N ASN A 82 21.37 6.05 20.71
CA ASN A 82 21.14 7.12 21.68
C ASN A 82 21.08 8.48 20.96
N GLY A 83 19.94 8.78 20.32
CA GLY A 83 19.65 10.11 19.79
C GLY A 83 19.40 11.15 20.91
N SER A 84 19.47 12.44 20.56
CA SER A 84 19.38 13.57 21.51
C SER A 84 18.04 13.71 22.24
N SER A 85 16.97 13.10 21.72
CA SER A 85 15.62 13.21 22.29
C SER A 85 15.13 11.92 22.94
N SER A 86 15.57 10.75 22.46
CA SER A 86 15.10 9.46 22.97
C SER A 86 15.92 8.25 22.50
N PRO A 87 16.27 7.30 23.40
CA PRO A 87 16.99 6.08 23.01
C PRO A 87 16.09 5.12 22.24
N MET A 88 16.57 4.71 21.07
CA MET A 88 15.95 3.70 20.20
C MET A 88 16.76 2.40 20.30
N LEU A 89 16.06 1.27 20.15
CA LEU A 89 16.66 -0.05 20.04
C LEU A 89 16.40 -0.57 18.64
N HIS A 90 17.45 -0.96 17.93
CA HIS A 90 17.39 -1.48 16.56
C HIS A 90 17.71 -2.96 16.57
N LEU A 91 16.89 -3.77 15.91
CA LEU A 91 17.11 -5.20 15.77
C LEU A 91 17.96 -5.47 14.52
N ASN A 92 18.91 -6.41 14.63
CA ASN A 92 19.70 -6.86 13.50
C ASN A 92 18.79 -7.42 12.40
N ASP A 93 19.08 -7.10 11.14
CA ASP A 93 18.34 -7.49 9.93
C ASP A 93 17.96 -8.97 9.91
N GLU A 94 18.88 -9.86 10.28
CA GLU A 94 18.67 -11.33 10.29
C GLU A 94 17.63 -11.80 11.31
N LEU A 95 17.35 -10.97 12.32
CA LEU A 95 16.42 -11.29 13.41
C LEU A 95 15.07 -10.57 13.24
N ARG A 96 14.93 -9.76 12.19
CA ARG A 96 13.68 -9.04 11.91
C ARG A 96 12.64 -10.01 11.42
N ASP A 97 11.70 -10.33 12.30
CA ASP A 97 10.49 -11.05 11.94
C ASP A 97 9.48 -10.05 11.33
N PHE A 98 9.63 -9.82 10.02
CA PHE A 98 8.70 -9.00 9.25
C PHE A 98 7.33 -9.66 9.22
N GLN A 99 6.28 -8.83 9.14
CA GLN A 99 4.95 -9.37 8.87
C GLN A 99 4.90 -9.89 7.43
N ASP A 100 4.23 -11.03 7.25
CA ASP A 100 4.02 -11.63 5.94
C ASP A 100 3.13 -10.71 5.09
N PRO A 101 3.62 -10.23 3.92
CA PRO A 101 2.84 -9.40 3.02
C PRO A 101 1.48 -10.00 2.64
N GLU A 102 1.39 -11.32 2.46
CA GLU A 102 0.14 -11.99 2.08
C GLU A 102 -0.86 -12.03 3.23
N GLU A 103 -0.40 -12.20 4.48
CA GLU A 103 -1.26 -12.09 5.66
C GLU A 103 -1.83 -10.68 5.81
N ILE A 104 -1.00 -9.65 5.57
CA ILE A 104 -1.46 -8.26 5.62
C ILE A 104 -2.41 -7.94 4.47
N ALA A 105 -2.15 -8.44 3.26
CA ALA A 105 -3.06 -8.31 2.12
C ALA A 105 -4.42 -8.95 2.41
N ALA A 106 -4.45 -10.16 2.98
CA ALA A 106 -5.68 -10.83 3.39
C ALA A 106 -6.45 -10.03 4.46
N LYS A 107 -5.76 -9.45 5.45
CA LYS A 107 -6.37 -8.56 6.45
C LYS A 107 -6.98 -7.31 5.80
N PHE A 108 -6.26 -6.70 4.86
CA PHE A 108 -6.76 -5.58 4.08
C PHE A 108 -8.01 -5.98 3.29
N ARG A 109 -7.97 -7.10 2.56
CA ARG A 109 -9.11 -7.59 1.76
C ARG A 109 -10.34 -7.82 2.62
N ALA A 110 -10.20 -8.52 3.75
CA ALA A 110 -11.31 -8.76 4.67
C ALA A 110 -11.90 -7.45 5.23
N ALA A 111 -11.06 -6.44 5.52
CA ALA A 111 -11.53 -5.12 5.96
C ALA A 111 -12.25 -4.36 4.84
N ALA A 112 -11.74 -4.43 3.60
CA ALA A 112 -12.34 -3.83 2.42
C ALA A 112 -13.71 -4.45 2.13
N ASP A 113 -13.83 -5.78 2.13
CA ASP A 113 -15.10 -6.48 1.89
C ASP A 113 -16.16 -6.09 2.92
N ARG A 114 -15.79 -6.00 4.21
CA ARG A 114 -16.70 -5.50 5.26
C ARG A 114 -17.12 -4.05 5.02
N CYS A 115 -16.20 -3.19 4.59
CA CYS A 115 -16.49 -1.79 4.29
C CYS A 115 -17.47 -1.66 3.13
N LEU A 116 -17.24 -2.38 2.03
CA LEU A 116 -18.09 -2.38 0.84
C LEU A 116 -19.48 -2.92 1.16
N ALA A 117 -19.57 -4.03 1.90
CA ALA A 117 -20.84 -4.60 2.38
C ALA A 117 -21.63 -3.63 3.27
N ALA A 118 -20.94 -2.80 4.08
CA ALA A 118 -21.55 -1.77 4.90
C ALA A 118 -21.95 -0.50 4.12
N GLY A 119 -21.79 -0.48 2.79
CA GLY A 119 -22.13 0.65 1.95
C GLY A 119 -20.98 1.62 1.67
N GLY A 120 -19.74 1.27 2.03
CA GLY A 120 -18.54 2.02 1.66
C GLY A 120 -18.30 2.10 0.15
N ASP A 121 -17.46 3.03 -0.27
CA ASP A 121 -17.04 3.23 -1.66
C ASP A 121 -15.55 2.94 -1.86
N TYR A 122 -15.08 2.93 -3.11
CA TYR A 122 -13.67 2.62 -3.42
C TYR A 122 -12.73 3.64 -2.78
N TYR A 123 -13.09 4.93 -2.80
CA TYR A 123 -12.28 5.98 -2.19
C TYR A 123 -12.07 5.78 -0.69
N THR A 124 -13.07 5.24 0.01
CA THR A 124 -12.98 4.90 1.45
C THR A 124 -11.90 3.85 1.73
N LEU A 125 -11.60 2.96 0.77
CA LEU A 125 -10.59 1.92 0.93
C LEU A 125 -9.17 2.49 1.09
N TYR A 126 -8.89 3.68 0.56
CA TYR A 126 -7.61 4.36 0.82
C TYR A 126 -7.39 4.64 2.31
N SER A 127 -8.45 5.00 3.05
CA SER A 127 -8.35 5.18 4.50
C SER A 127 -8.07 3.86 5.22
N ILE A 128 -8.67 2.76 4.76
CA ILE A 128 -8.41 1.41 5.31
C ILE A 128 -6.96 1.01 5.05
N ARG A 129 -6.47 1.20 3.81
CA ARG A 129 -5.06 1.00 3.44
C ARG A 129 -4.17 1.78 4.40
N THR A 130 -4.38 3.09 4.55
CA THR A 130 -3.57 3.92 5.44
C THR A 130 -3.60 3.42 6.89
N ASN A 131 -4.77 3.06 7.42
CA ASN A 131 -4.89 2.57 8.79
C ASN A 131 -4.16 1.25 9.02
N ILE A 132 -4.19 0.34 8.05
CA ILE A 132 -3.44 -0.92 8.11
C ILE A 132 -1.94 -0.63 7.99
N SER A 133 -1.53 0.23 7.06
CA SER A 133 -0.14 0.62 6.84
C SER A 133 0.53 1.28 8.07
N ILE A 134 -0.21 1.96 8.95
CA ILE A 134 0.32 2.68 10.12
C ILE A 134 0.89 1.75 11.21
N GLY A 135 0.66 0.45 11.16
CA GLY A 135 1.14 -0.51 12.15
C GLY A 135 1.81 -1.75 11.56
N VAL A 136 2.30 -1.65 10.33
CA VAL A 136 2.92 -2.77 9.62
C VAL A 136 4.22 -2.33 8.96
N SER A 137 5.27 -3.15 9.12
CA SER A 137 6.57 -2.89 8.53
C SER A 137 7.12 -4.17 7.93
N GLY A 138 7.53 -4.10 6.67
CA GLY A 138 8.18 -5.19 6.00
C GLY A 138 8.32 -4.97 4.51
N PRO A 139 9.31 -5.62 3.88
CA PRO A 139 9.46 -5.58 2.44
C PRO A 139 8.21 -6.16 1.78
N GLY A 140 7.74 -5.54 0.70
CA GLY A 140 6.63 -6.07 -0.10
C GLY A 140 5.21 -5.82 0.44
N ILE A 141 5.04 -5.38 1.70
CA ILE A 141 3.69 -5.13 2.27
C ILE A 141 2.89 -4.12 1.44
N ASP A 142 3.50 -2.99 1.07
CA ASP A 142 2.80 -1.96 0.28
C ASP A 142 2.41 -2.47 -1.12
N LYS A 143 3.28 -3.29 -1.74
CA LYS A 143 2.99 -3.94 -3.02
C LYS A 143 1.82 -4.93 -2.89
N ALA A 144 1.79 -5.73 -1.82
CA ALA A 144 0.74 -6.72 -1.59
C ALA A 144 -0.63 -6.04 -1.34
N ILE A 145 -0.68 -4.98 -0.53
CA ILE A 145 -1.92 -4.19 -0.34
C ILE A 145 -2.34 -3.51 -1.65
N THR A 146 -1.39 -2.98 -2.41
CA THR A 146 -1.69 -2.33 -3.71
C THR A 146 -2.28 -3.32 -4.71
N ARG A 147 -1.76 -4.55 -4.79
CA ARG A 147 -2.37 -5.61 -5.62
C ARG A 147 -3.83 -5.88 -5.27
N GLU A 148 -4.18 -5.89 -3.98
CA GLU A 148 -5.57 -6.05 -3.55
C GLU A 148 -6.44 -4.83 -3.86
N MET A 149 -5.91 -3.62 -3.70
CA MET A 149 -6.58 -2.39 -4.14
C MET A 149 -6.87 -2.43 -5.65
N ASP A 150 -5.91 -2.87 -6.47
CA ASP A 150 -6.05 -2.94 -7.92
C ASP A 150 -7.07 -4.02 -8.33
N ARG A 151 -7.07 -5.19 -7.66
CA ARG A 151 -8.11 -6.22 -7.85
C ARG A 151 -9.51 -5.66 -7.54
N LEU A 152 -9.67 -5.00 -6.40
CA LEU A 152 -10.93 -4.36 -6.01
C LEU A 152 -11.35 -3.25 -6.99
N ALA A 153 -10.41 -2.48 -7.51
CA ALA A 153 -10.68 -1.46 -8.51
C ALA A 153 -11.30 -2.06 -9.78
N VAL A 154 -10.75 -3.18 -10.26
CA VAL A 154 -11.26 -3.91 -11.43
C VAL A 154 -12.61 -4.56 -11.13
N GLU A 155 -12.77 -5.21 -9.96
CA GLU A 155 -14.03 -5.87 -9.57
C GLU A 155 -15.20 -4.88 -9.41
N LEU A 156 -14.94 -3.68 -8.90
CA LEU A 156 -15.95 -2.65 -8.65
C LEU A 156 -16.28 -1.87 -9.93
N GLY A 157 -15.24 -1.39 -10.61
CA GLY A 157 -15.31 -0.71 -11.90
C GLY A 157 -16.31 0.45 -11.97
N PHE A 158 -16.75 0.71 -13.19
CA PHE A 158 -17.65 1.80 -13.55
C PHE A 158 -19.03 1.65 -12.92
N ARG A 159 -19.54 0.42 -12.82
CA ARG A 159 -20.84 0.15 -12.17
C ARG A 159 -20.87 0.70 -10.75
N HIS A 160 -19.82 0.44 -9.96
CA HIS A 160 -19.73 0.97 -8.59
C HIS A 160 -19.68 2.49 -8.57
N TYR A 161 -18.97 3.12 -9.51
CA TYR A 161 -18.98 4.58 -9.66
C TYR A 161 -20.40 5.11 -9.94
N LYS A 162 -21.18 4.48 -10.83
CA LYS A 162 -22.55 4.92 -11.13
C LYS A 162 -23.47 4.85 -9.91
N GLU A 163 -23.28 3.84 -9.06
CA GLU A 163 -24.03 3.69 -7.81
C GLU A 163 -23.52 4.65 -6.73
N LYS A 164 -22.21 4.89 -6.68
CA LYS A 164 -21.53 5.70 -5.66
C LYS A 164 -20.52 6.65 -6.30
N PRO A 165 -20.95 7.82 -6.83
CA PRO A 165 -20.04 8.75 -7.50
C PRO A 165 -18.88 9.26 -6.64
N LYS A 166 -19.01 9.21 -5.30
CA LYS A 166 -17.94 9.53 -4.35
C LYS A 166 -16.75 8.56 -4.40
N ALA A 167 -16.89 7.40 -5.05
CA ALA A 167 -15.83 6.42 -5.26
C ALA A 167 -14.61 7.00 -6.02
N LEU A 168 -14.81 8.04 -6.82
CA LEU A 168 -13.73 8.79 -7.51
C LEU A 168 -12.99 9.77 -6.58
N GLY A 169 -13.43 9.91 -5.34
CA GLY A 169 -12.82 10.83 -4.38
C GLY A 169 -13.13 12.31 -4.65
N MET A 170 -12.15 13.16 -4.33
CA MET A 170 -12.32 14.60 -4.41
C MET A 170 -12.16 15.10 -5.85
N ARG A 171 -13.03 16.02 -6.25
CA ARG A 171 -12.97 16.65 -7.56
C ARG A 171 -11.82 17.67 -7.61
N ILE A 172 -10.94 17.55 -8.60
CA ILE A 172 -9.72 18.37 -8.72
C ILE A 172 -9.86 19.40 -9.85
N ASN A 173 -10.63 19.11 -10.90
CA ASN A 173 -10.95 20.02 -12.02
C ASN A 173 -9.75 20.52 -12.85
N HIS A 174 -8.69 19.71 -12.99
CA HIS A 174 -7.63 20.01 -13.96
C HIS A 174 -8.17 20.09 -15.39
N ILE A 175 -9.10 19.20 -15.73
CA ILE A 175 -9.81 19.15 -17.01
C ILE A 175 -11.27 19.53 -16.75
N ASN A 176 -11.76 20.54 -17.45
CA ASN A 176 -13.14 21.01 -17.36
C ASN A 176 -13.81 21.05 -18.74
N LYS A 177 -15.06 21.51 -18.82
CA LYS A 177 -15.83 21.54 -20.08
C LYS A 177 -15.15 22.33 -21.22
N LYS A 178 -14.21 23.23 -20.90
CA LYS A 178 -13.43 23.98 -21.91
C LYS A 178 -12.36 23.11 -22.56
N ASN A 179 -12.00 21.97 -21.97
CA ASN A 179 -11.07 20.98 -22.49
C ASN A 179 -11.79 19.92 -23.35
N LYS A 180 -12.89 20.28 -24.02
CA LYS A 180 -13.71 19.33 -24.79
C LYS A 180 -12.89 18.45 -25.77
N PRO A 181 -11.94 19.00 -26.56
CA PRO A 181 -11.12 18.17 -27.45
C PRO A 181 -10.27 17.12 -26.72
N ILE A 182 -9.75 17.44 -25.53
CA ILE A 182 -8.98 16.48 -24.71
C ILE A 182 -9.89 15.37 -24.20
N ILE A 183 -11.10 15.72 -23.74
CA ILE A 183 -12.08 14.74 -23.28
C ILE A 183 -12.48 13.80 -24.43
N GLU A 184 -12.70 14.34 -25.63
CA GLU A 184 -13.00 13.55 -26.84
C GLU A 184 -11.82 12.64 -27.22
N ALA A 185 -10.59 13.15 -27.21
CA ALA A 185 -9.40 12.36 -27.51
C ALA A 185 -9.20 11.20 -26.53
N ILE A 186 -9.37 11.46 -25.22
CA ILE A 186 -9.29 10.41 -24.21
C ILE A 186 -10.42 9.40 -24.42
N PHE A 187 -11.67 9.85 -24.59
CA PHE A 187 -12.81 8.95 -24.80
C PHE A 187 -12.60 8.02 -26.00
N GLU A 188 -12.13 8.54 -27.14
CA GLU A 188 -11.84 7.71 -28.31
C GLU A 188 -10.65 6.76 -28.08
N ALA A 189 -9.62 7.21 -27.35
CA ALA A 189 -8.46 6.37 -27.02
C ALA A 189 -8.79 5.20 -26.08
N MET A 190 -9.77 5.36 -25.18
CA MET A 190 -10.15 4.31 -24.23
C MET A 190 -10.94 3.16 -24.88
N LYS A 191 -11.74 3.43 -25.94
CA LYS A 191 -12.63 2.44 -26.57
C LYS A 191 -11.96 1.12 -27.01
N PRO A 192 -10.78 1.12 -27.65
CA PRO A 192 -10.14 -0.12 -28.06
C PRO A 192 -9.37 -0.83 -26.93
N MET A 193 -9.22 -0.18 -25.76
CA MET A 193 -8.38 -0.71 -24.69
C MET A 193 -9.02 -1.89 -23.99
N LYS A 194 -8.21 -2.89 -23.65
CA LYS A 194 -8.67 -4.14 -23.04
C LYS A 194 -8.71 -4.07 -21.52
N ASP A 195 -7.75 -3.38 -20.93
CA ASP A 195 -7.61 -3.33 -19.47
C ASP A 195 -7.00 -2.01 -19.00
N HIS A 196 -7.07 -1.81 -17.68
CA HIS A 196 -6.57 -0.62 -17.00
C HIS A 196 -5.07 -0.36 -17.22
N ARG A 197 -4.28 -1.37 -17.60
CA ARG A 197 -2.84 -1.23 -17.83
C ARG A 197 -2.59 -0.50 -19.15
N GLU A 198 -3.32 -0.86 -20.20
CA GLU A 198 -3.28 -0.13 -21.48
C GLU A 198 -3.71 1.34 -21.31
N ALA A 199 -4.78 1.58 -20.55
CA ALA A 199 -5.19 2.95 -20.21
C ALA A 199 -4.12 3.69 -19.40
N ARG A 200 -3.49 3.03 -18.41
CA ARG A 200 -2.44 3.65 -17.62
C ARG A 200 -1.24 4.03 -18.49
N GLN A 201 -0.82 3.15 -19.39
CA GLN A 201 0.28 3.40 -20.34
C GLN A 201 -0.03 4.60 -21.26
N PHE A 202 -1.29 4.77 -21.68
CA PHE A 202 -1.70 5.97 -22.40
C PHE A 202 -1.43 7.23 -21.57
N PHE A 203 -1.87 7.32 -20.31
CA PHE A 203 -1.61 8.50 -19.49
C PHE A 203 -0.12 8.68 -19.13
N ASP A 204 0.62 7.59 -18.97
CA ASP A 204 2.06 7.64 -18.71
C ASP A 204 2.87 8.10 -19.94
N SER A 205 2.32 7.98 -21.15
CA SER A 205 2.96 8.43 -22.40
C SER A 205 2.45 9.78 -22.90
N HIS A 206 1.40 10.35 -22.31
CA HIS A 206 0.76 11.56 -22.80
C HIS A 206 0.85 12.75 -21.82
N ALA A 207 0.90 13.94 -22.38
CA ALA A 207 0.68 15.21 -21.68
C ALA A 207 -0.43 15.99 -22.40
N PHE A 208 -1.20 16.76 -21.65
CA PHE A 208 -2.39 17.44 -22.14
C PHE A 208 -2.20 18.94 -22.01
N GLN A 209 -2.55 19.71 -23.04
CA GLN A 209 -2.48 21.17 -22.95
C GLN A 209 -3.47 21.69 -21.90
N ASP A 210 -2.98 22.52 -20.98
CA ASP A 210 -3.83 23.23 -20.04
C ASP A 210 -4.20 24.62 -20.57
N PRO A 211 -5.47 24.86 -20.94
CA PRO A 211 -5.94 26.17 -21.39
C PRO A 211 -6.24 27.13 -20.23
N SER A 212 -6.10 26.70 -18.96
CA SER A 212 -6.49 27.49 -17.78
C SER A 212 -5.38 28.35 -17.19
N ARG A 213 -4.10 28.04 -17.44
CA ARG A 213 -2.95 28.83 -17.00
C ARG A 213 -2.54 29.91 -18.02
N TYR A 214 -3.03 31.13 -17.74
CA TYR A 214 -2.57 32.48 -18.13
C TYR A 214 -2.39 32.85 -19.62
N GLY A 215 -2.95 34.00 -19.98
CA GLY A 215 -2.85 34.63 -21.31
C GLY A 215 -1.52 35.35 -21.59
N ASP A 216 -0.40 34.79 -21.11
CA ASP A 216 0.94 35.33 -21.36
C ASP A 216 1.62 34.72 -22.61
N GLY A 217 0.97 33.74 -23.24
CA GLY A 217 1.47 33.08 -24.45
C GLY A 217 2.36 31.87 -24.17
N SER A 218 2.56 31.48 -22.91
CA SER A 218 3.27 30.24 -22.56
C SER A 218 2.38 29.01 -22.75
N GLU A 219 2.87 27.99 -23.47
CA GLU A 219 2.19 26.69 -23.55
C GLU A 219 2.40 25.93 -22.24
N ASN A 220 1.31 25.65 -21.53
CA ASN A 220 1.33 24.84 -20.31
C ASN A 220 0.76 23.46 -20.58
N PHE A 221 1.39 22.44 -20.00
CA PHE A 221 0.95 21.05 -20.11
C PHE A 221 0.73 20.42 -18.73
N ILE A 222 -0.22 19.50 -18.67
CA ILE A 222 -0.51 18.70 -17.49
C ILE A 222 -0.37 17.23 -17.84
N THR A 223 0.25 16.47 -16.96
CA THR A 223 0.19 15.01 -16.98
C THR A 223 -0.87 14.55 -16.00
N LEU A 224 -1.81 13.73 -16.46
CA LEU A 224 -2.82 13.12 -15.59
C LEU A 224 -2.27 11.82 -14.99
N MET A 225 -2.64 11.54 -13.75
CA MET A 225 -2.17 10.38 -12.99
C MET A 225 -3.38 9.58 -12.45
N PRO A 226 -4.15 8.91 -13.32
CA PRO A 226 -5.29 8.12 -12.88
C PRO A 226 -4.88 6.93 -12.02
N SER A 227 -5.69 6.61 -11.02
CA SER A 227 -5.64 5.32 -10.33
C SER A 227 -6.12 4.18 -11.23
N VAL A 228 -5.88 2.92 -10.83
CA VAL A 228 -6.44 1.75 -11.52
C VAL A 228 -7.96 1.82 -11.61
N PHE A 229 -8.63 2.32 -10.56
CA PHE A 229 -10.08 2.51 -10.56
C PHE A 229 -10.54 3.54 -11.57
N ASP A 230 -9.83 4.67 -11.69
CA ASP A 230 -10.14 5.69 -12.71
C ASP A 230 -9.97 5.10 -14.12
N CYS A 231 -8.87 4.40 -14.39
CA CYS A 231 -8.62 3.72 -15.65
C CYS A 231 -9.73 2.71 -15.98
N GLN A 232 -10.10 1.86 -15.02
CA GLN A 232 -11.17 0.89 -15.21
C GLN A 232 -12.51 1.58 -15.53
N CYS A 233 -12.85 2.64 -14.79
CA CYS A 233 -14.05 3.43 -15.03
C CYS A 233 -14.05 4.07 -16.43
N LEU A 234 -12.90 4.55 -16.90
CA LEU A 234 -12.77 5.19 -18.21
C LEU A 234 -12.95 4.19 -19.36
N ILE A 235 -12.40 2.98 -19.24
CA ILE A 235 -12.51 1.93 -20.27
C ILE A 235 -13.95 1.41 -20.36
N GLU A 236 -14.60 1.21 -19.22
CA GLU A 236 -15.98 0.69 -19.17
C GLU A 236 -17.04 1.75 -19.50
N SER A 237 -16.67 3.03 -19.53
CA SER A 237 -17.59 4.13 -19.84
C SER A 237 -17.94 4.16 -21.33
N ASP A 238 -19.24 4.09 -21.64
CA ASP A 238 -19.76 4.07 -23.01
C ASP A 238 -20.09 5.45 -23.58
N ASN A 239 -20.00 6.50 -22.77
CA ASN A 239 -20.36 7.85 -23.18
C ASN A 239 -19.39 8.91 -22.67
N ILE A 240 -19.26 9.97 -23.47
CA ILE A 240 -18.34 11.07 -23.22
C ILE A 240 -18.64 11.88 -21.96
N LYS A 241 -19.91 11.90 -21.53
CA LYS A 241 -20.30 12.67 -20.34
C LYS A 241 -19.72 12.03 -19.08
N ASP A 242 -19.80 10.71 -18.99
CA ASP A 242 -19.22 9.97 -17.87
C ASP A 242 -17.69 10.07 -17.88
N THR A 243 -17.05 9.99 -19.05
CA THR A 243 -15.61 10.30 -19.20
C THR A 243 -15.26 11.68 -18.66
N ALA A 244 -16.01 12.72 -19.04
CA ALA A 244 -15.79 14.08 -18.56
C ALA A 244 -15.95 14.20 -17.03
N GLU A 245 -16.87 13.44 -16.44
CA GLU A 245 -17.07 13.39 -15.00
C GLU A 245 -15.91 12.69 -14.31
N ILE A 246 -15.45 11.54 -14.80
CA ILE A 246 -14.29 10.82 -14.26
C ILE A 246 -13.02 11.67 -14.32
N LEU A 247 -12.74 12.28 -15.48
CA LEU A 247 -11.57 13.14 -15.69
C LEU A 247 -11.52 14.35 -14.73
N ALA A 248 -12.67 14.80 -14.21
CA ALA A 248 -12.70 15.91 -13.26
C ALA A 248 -12.15 15.54 -11.86
N HIS A 249 -11.98 14.24 -11.58
CA HIS A 249 -11.50 13.71 -10.30
C HIS A 249 -10.05 13.21 -10.36
N ILE A 250 -9.51 12.97 -11.56
CA ILE A 250 -8.14 12.50 -11.73
C ILE A 250 -7.14 13.59 -11.32
N GLY A 251 -6.15 13.18 -10.51
CA GLY A 251 -5.02 14.02 -10.14
C GLY A 251 -4.10 14.28 -11.32
N GLY A 252 -3.38 15.39 -11.28
CA GLY A 252 -2.38 15.70 -12.29
C GLY A 252 -1.19 16.45 -11.72
N SER A 253 -0.09 16.37 -12.44
CA SER A 253 1.11 17.16 -12.19
C SER A 253 1.33 18.13 -13.34
N TRP A 254 1.68 19.38 -13.00
CA TRP A 254 2.10 20.35 -14.00
C TRP A 254 3.42 19.89 -14.60
N TRP A 255 3.40 19.66 -15.91
CA TRP A 255 4.58 19.20 -16.62
C TRP A 255 5.57 20.35 -16.75
N LYS A 256 6.83 20.08 -16.43
CA LYS A 256 7.97 20.94 -16.76
C LYS A 256 8.75 20.32 -17.92
N PRO A 257 9.32 21.13 -18.84
CA PRO A 257 10.04 20.67 -20.03
C PRO A 257 11.11 19.60 -19.81
N GLU A 258 11.73 19.59 -18.63
CA GLU A 258 12.77 18.64 -18.18
C GLU A 258 12.33 17.16 -18.03
N ASN A 259 11.17 16.75 -18.57
CA ASN A 259 10.65 15.37 -18.54
C ASN A 259 10.25 14.91 -19.96
N GLU A 260 11.25 14.78 -20.82
CA GLU A 260 11.18 14.58 -22.27
C GLU A 260 10.59 13.21 -22.68
N GLY A 261 10.03 13.12 -23.90
CA GLY A 261 9.61 11.86 -24.54
C GLY A 261 8.11 11.54 -24.52
N ARG A 262 7.23 12.50 -24.15
CA ARG A 262 5.77 12.30 -24.09
C ARG A 262 5.04 12.87 -25.30
N LEU A 263 3.92 12.25 -25.65
CA LEU A 263 3.01 12.70 -26.70
C LEU A 263 2.09 13.81 -26.19
N ILE A 264 2.04 14.93 -26.90
CA ILE A 264 1.27 16.10 -26.48
C ILE A 264 -0.11 16.13 -27.15
N ILE A 265 -1.17 16.21 -26.35
CA ILE A 265 -2.54 16.44 -26.86
C ILE A 265 -2.89 17.92 -26.71
N ARG A 266 -3.00 18.61 -27.85
CA ARG A 266 -3.31 20.06 -27.94
C ARG A 266 -4.81 20.31 -28.09
N THR A 267 -5.25 21.49 -27.67
CA THR A 267 -6.65 21.95 -27.76
C THR A 267 -6.97 22.78 -29.00
N LYS A 268 -5.95 23.17 -29.78
CA LYS A 268 -6.12 23.98 -31.00
C LYS A 268 -6.06 23.10 -32.25
N ASP A 269 -7.04 23.30 -33.13
CA ASP A 269 -7.08 22.87 -34.54
C ASP A 269 -7.42 21.41 -34.87
N ASP A 270 -8.01 20.62 -33.96
CA ASP A 270 -8.39 19.21 -34.24
C ASP A 270 -7.20 18.33 -34.72
N VAL A 271 -5.96 18.78 -34.48
CA VAL A 271 -4.75 18.08 -34.90
C VAL A 271 -4.15 17.32 -33.74
N TYR A 272 -4.12 15.99 -33.88
CA TYR A 272 -3.23 15.10 -33.15
C TYR A 272 -1.79 15.42 -33.57
N ASP A 273 -1.11 16.33 -32.89
CA ASP A 273 0.31 16.57 -33.15
C ASP A 273 1.13 15.85 -32.09
N THR A 274 1.60 14.66 -32.45
CA THR A 274 2.50 13.86 -31.62
C THR A 274 3.89 14.46 -31.72
N ILE A 275 4.15 15.52 -30.95
CA ILE A 275 5.49 16.12 -30.87
C ILE A 275 6.25 15.34 -29.80
N MET A 276 7.19 14.50 -30.24
CA MET A 276 8.26 14.03 -29.35
C MET A 276 9.14 15.25 -29.05
N SER A 277 9.30 15.60 -27.78
CA SER A 277 10.39 16.52 -27.41
C SER A 277 11.71 15.77 -27.66
N GLU A 278 12.54 16.28 -28.58
CA GLU A 278 13.93 15.83 -28.69
C GLU A 278 14.62 16.15 -27.36
N PRO A 279 15.45 15.24 -26.83
CA PRO A 279 16.19 15.53 -25.62
C PRO A 279 17.14 16.70 -25.85
N ASP A 280 17.21 17.64 -24.92
CA ASP A 280 18.25 18.66 -24.93
C ASP A 280 19.62 17.94 -24.85
N ASP A 281 20.44 18.05 -25.90
CA ASP A 281 21.74 17.39 -26.11
C ASP A 281 22.81 17.69 -25.01
N ASP A 282 22.45 18.40 -23.93
CA ASP A 282 23.38 18.98 -22.94
C ASP A 282 23.27 18.38 -21.52
N VAL A 283 22.53 17.29 -21.30
CA VAL A 283 22.52 16.61 -19.99
C VAL A 283 23.40 15.36 -20.03
N GLU A 284 24.64 15.50 -19.55
CA GLU A 284 25.52 14.36 -19.28
C GLU A 284 24.82 13.36 -18.35
N ASP A 285 24.65 12.14 -18.87
CA ASP A 285 24.13 10.94 -18.24
C ASP A 285 24.68 10.69 -16.82
N GLU A 286 23.82 10.82 -15.80
CA GLU A 286 24.05 10.22 -14.47
C GLU A 286 22.83 9.47 -13.90
N ASN A 287 21.76 9.24 -14.68
CA ASN A 287 20.62 8.44 -14.24
C ASN A 287 20.40 7.22 -15.14
N GLU A 288 21.31 6.26 -15.01
CA GLU A 288 21.13 4.87 -15.45
C GLU A 288 19.88 4.29 -14.75
N TYR A 289 18.76 4.34 -15.45
CA TYR A 289 17.50 3.76 -15.03
C TYR A 289 17.69 2.25 -14.81
N ARG A 290 17.53 1.80 -13.57
CA ARG A 290 17.23 0.39 -13.26
C ARG A 290 15.92 0.03 -13.93
N ILE A 291 16.03 -0.57 -15.11
CA ILE A 291 15.00 -1.42 -15.70
C ILE A 291 14.76 -2.53 -14.67
N TYR A 292 13.54 -2.61 -14.13
CA TYR A 292 13.10 -3.83 -13.48
C TYR A 292 12.80 -4.79 -14.63
N GLU A 293 13.76 -5.67 -14.92
CA GLU A 293 13.53 -6.87 -15.71
C GLU A 293 12.54 -7.72 -14.89
N ASP A 294 11.30 -7.78 -15.36
CA ASP A 294 10.35 -8.83 -15.01
C ASP A 294 10.87 -10.13 -15.66
N ASP A 295 11.87 -10.74 -15.03
CA ASP A 295 12.35 -12.08 -15.35
C ASP A 295 11.59 -13.12 -14.51
N ASP A 296 11.12 -14.15 -15.22
CA ASP A 296 10.68 -15.46 -14.76
C ASP A 296 9.25 -15.58 -14.19
N ILE A 297 8.26 -15.43 -15.08
CA ILE A 297 7.07 -16.29 -15.06
C ILE A 297 7.37 -17.48 -15.99
N ASP A 298 7.86 -18.56 -15.39
CA ASP A 298 7.90 -19.86 -16.06
C ASP A 298 6.45 -20.34 -16.26
N ASP A 299 5.98 -20.21 -17.49
CA ASP A 299 4.89 -21.00 -18.05
C ASP A 299 5.36 -22.45 -18.23
N GLU A 300 5.44 -23.23 -17.14
CA GLU A 300 5.30 -24.68 -17.22
C GLU A 300 3.92 -25.10 -16.72
N ALA A 301 3.04 -25.24 -17.71
CA ALA A 301 1.88 -26.09 -17.65
C ALA A 301 2.27 -27.53 -17.25
N ALA A 302 1.37 -28.16 -16.49
CA ALA A 302 0.75 -29.44 -16.83
C ALA A 302 0.67 -30.43 -15.66
N GLU A 303 -0.54 -30.95 -15.48
CA GLU A 303 -0.86 -32.28 -14.94
C GLU A 303 -0.63 -32.51 -13.45
N LEU A 304 -1.68 -32.25 -12.65
CA LEU A 304 -1.98 -33.12 -11.51
C LEU A 304 -3.37 -33.72 -11.70
N GLU A 305 -3.32 -35.04 -11.87
CA GLU A 305 -4.42 -35.96 -12.12
C GLU A 305 -5.51 -35.88 -11.05
N GLU A 306 -6.75 -36.05 -11.50
CA GLU A 306 -7.89 -36.42 -10.67
C GLU A 306 -7.60 -37.77 -10.01
N ASP A 307 -7.39 -37.79 -8.70
CA ASP A 307 -7.47 -39.03 -7.92
C ASP A 307 -8.62 -38.95 -6.93
N HIS A 308 -9.68 -39.67 -7.29
CA HIS A 308 -10.84 -39.94 -6.45
C HIS A 308 -10.42 -40.83 -5.28
N HIS A 309 -10.40 -40.28 -4.07
CA HIS A 309 -10.49 -41.10 -2.86
C HIS A 309 -11.71 -40.71 -2.03
N GLU A 310 -12.73 -41.58 -2.12
CA GLU A 310 -13.77 -41.74 -1.11
C GLU A 310 -13.12 -41.98 0.27
N ALA A 311 -13.42 -41.12 1.23
CA ALA A 311 -13.18 -41.38 2.63
C ALA A 311 -14.41 -40.92 3.42
N ASP A 312 -15.27 -41.90 3.72
CA ASP A 312 -16.22 -41.84 4.83
C ASP A 312 -15.50 -41.41 6.11
N SER A 313 -15.99 -40.37 6.76
CA SER A 313 -15.82 -40.24 8.22
C SER A 313 -16.98 -39.45 8.82
N ASP A 314 -17.80 -40.19 9.54
CA ASP A 314 -18.75 -39.70 10.53
C ASP A 314 -18.04 -38.76 11.52
N VAL A 315 -18.33 -37.47 11.45
CA VAL A 315 -18.00 -36.51 12.51
C VAL A 315 -19.31 -36.03 13.16
N PRO A 316 -19.56 -36.35 14.45
CA PRO A 316 -20.74 -35.91 15.15
C PRO A 316 -20.68 -34.39 15.38
N GLY A 317 -21.76 -33.70 15.00
CA GLY A 317 -21.90 -32.26 15.15
C GLY A 317 -21.90 -31.80 16.62
N PRO A 318 -21.45 -30.56 16.91
CA PRO A 318 -21.41 -30.04 18.27
C PRO A 318 -22.83 -29.77 18.80
N SER A 319 -23.12 -30.39 19.95
CA SER A 319 -24.32 -30.20 20.75
C SER A 319 -24.39 -28.80 21.37
N ILE A 320 -25.51 -28.10 21.12
CA ILE A 320 -25.87 -26.80 21.69
C ILE A 320 -26.31 -27.01 23.15
N PRO A 321 -25.79 -26.26 24.15
CA PRO A 321 -26.33 -26.29 25.50
C PRO A 321 -27.65 -25.52 25.58
N GLU A 322 -28.71 -26.22 25.97
CA GLU A 322 -29.97 -25.63 26.41
C GLU A 322 -29.79 -24.89 27.74
N GLY A 323 -30.42 -23.72 27.88
CA GLY A 323 -30.81 -23.19 29.18
C GLY A 323 -30.19 -21.85 29.60
N ILE A 324 -30.85 -20.76 29.24
CA ILE A 324 -30.88 -19.56 30.08
C ILE A 324 -32.36 -19.33 30.44
N PRO A 325 -32.75 -19.39 31.72
CA PRO A 325 -34.13 -19.13 32.12
C PRO A 325 -34.45 -17.63 32.04
N ALA A 326 -35.75 -17.37 31.82
CA ALA A 326 -36.37 -16.09 31.51
C ALA A 326 -36.13 -14.95 32.51
#